data_AF-A0A6M3IPB7-F1
#
_entry.id   AF-A0A6M3IPB7-F1
#
_cell.length_a   1.000
_cell.length_b   1.000
_cell.length_c   1.000
_cell.angle_alpha   90.00
_cell.angle_beta   90.00
_cell.angle_gamma   90.00
#
_symmetry.space_group_name_H-M   'P 1'
#
loop_
_entity.id
_entity.type
_entity.pdbx_description
1 polymer ?
#
loop_
_entity_poly.entity_id
_entity_poly.type
_entity_poly.pdbx_seq_one_letter_code
_entity_poly.pdbx_strand_id
1 'polypeptide(L)'
;MYKFLDFYIPPRMMGGINRYVNGGVRPGHFLQAVISNDLTQACWRADDENLKNLTAFVAYFYNKTPSGCWGSGEKMERWIRKFEEEL
;
A
#
# COMPACT_ATOMS: atom_id res chain seq x y z
N MET A 1 3.76 -13.85 -5.89
CA MET A 1 4.71 -12.74 -5.66
C MET A 1 4.55 -11.75 -6.79
N TYR A 2 4.21 -10.49 -6.51
CA TYR A 2 4.10 -9.46 -7.56
C TYR A 2 5.48 -8.97 -7.96
N LYS A 3 5.70 -8.75 -9.27
CA LYS A 3 6.95 -8.24 -9.84
C LYS A 3 6.67 -7.05 -10.74
N PHE A 4 7.59 -6.10 -10.76
CA PHE A 4 7.61 -4.96 -11.65
C PHE A 4 9.06 -4.62 -11.99
N LEU A 5 9.46 -4.85 -13.24
CA LEU A 5 10.88 -4.85 -13.64
C LEU A 5 11.68 -5.80 -12.73
N ASP A 6 12.83 -5.35 -12.21
CA ASP A 6 13.68 -6.10 -11.28
C ASP A 6 13.20 -6.02 -9.82
N PHE A 7 12.12 -5.28 -9.56
CA PHE A 7 11.55 -5.10 -8.22
C PHE A 7 10.41 -6.09 -7.96
N TYR A 8 10.18 -6.42 -6.70
CA TYR A 8 9.09 -7.31 -6.29
C TYR A 8 8.50 -6.91 -4.94
N ILE A 9 7.23 -7.22 -4.72
CA ILE A 9 6.65 -7.09 -3.38
C ILE A 9 6.95 -8.38 -2.60
N PRO A 10 7.62 -8.30 -1.44
CA PRO A 10 7.89 -9.48 -0.62
C PRO A 10 6.59 -10.19 -0.24
N PRO A 11 6.50 -11.53 -0.31
CA PRO A 11 5.25 -12.26 -0.07
C PRO A 11 4.56 -11.93 1.27
N ARG A 12 5.33 -11.67 2.33
CA ARG A 12 4.80 -11.28 3.65
C ARG A 12 3.95 -10.00 3.63
N MET A 13 4.21 -9.11 2.67
CA MET A 13 3.54 -7.81 2.57
C MET A 13 2.17 -7.92 1.89
N MET A 14 1.95 -8.95 1.07
CA MET A 14 0.70 -9.14 0.33
C MET A 14 -0.51 -9.32 1.26
N GLY A 15 -0.33 -9.95 2.42
CA GLY A 15 -1.42 -10.11 3.40
C GLY A 15 -1.95 -8.77 3.92
N GLY A 16 -1.05 -7.83 4.22
CA GLY A 16 -1.43 -6.48 4.66
C GLY A 16 -2.08 -5.68 3.54
N ILE A 17 -1.54 -5.75 2.32
CA ILE A 17 -2.10 -5.09 1.14
C ILE A 17 -3.51 -5.61 0.84
N ASN A 18 -3.71 -6.93 0.83
CA ASN A 18 -5.00 -7.53 0.49
C ASN A 18 -6.10 -7.17 1.50
N ARG A 19 -5.78 -7.18 2.81
CA ARG A 19 -6.74 -6.76 3.84
C ARG A 19 -7.16 -5.30 3.70
N TYR A 20 -6.21 -4.42 3.34
CA TYR A 20 -6.51 -3.02 3.07
C TYR A 20 -7.36 -2.84 1.81
N VAL A 21 -6.92 -3.40 0.67
CA VAL A 21 -7.58 -3.20 -0.62
C VAL A 21 -8.99 -3.79 -0.63
N ASN A 22 -9.16 -5.00 -0.08
CA ASN A 22 -10.42 -5.76 -0.19
C ASN A 22 -11.36 -5.60 1.00
N GLY A 23 -10.90 -5.05 2.12
CA GLY A 23 -11.68 -4.97 3.35
C GLY A 23 -11.46 -3.71 4.18
N GLY A 24 -10.78 -2.70 3.62
CA GLY A 24 -10.54 -1.43 4.31
C GLY A 24 -9.75 -1.54 5.61
N VAL A 25 -9.11 -2.68 5.91
CA VAL A 25 -8.39 -2.85 7.17
C VAL A 25 -7.16 -1.94 7.18
N ARG A 26 -7.07 -1.07 8.19
CA ARG A 26 -5.95 -0.14 8.35
C ARG A 26 -4.61 -0.90 8.35
N PRO A 27 -3.69 -0.60 7.41
CA PRO A 27 -2.42 -1.30 7.32
C PRO A 27 -1.38 -0.72 8.30
N GLY A 28 -0.21 -1.35 8.41
CA GLY A 28 0.90 -0.82 9.21
C GLY A 28 1.51 0.45 8.61
N HIS A 29 2.30 1.19 9.41
CA HIS A 29 2.76 2.54 9.07
C HIS A 29 3.56 2.66 7.75
N PHE A 30 4.37 1.65 7.39
CA PHE A 30 5.07 1.65 6.10
C PHE A 30 4.10 1.68 4.92
N LEU A 31 3.11 0.78 4.92
CA LEU A 31 2.10 0.73 3.86
C LEU A 31 1.23 2.00 3.87
N GLN A 32 0.89 2.55 5.04
CA GLN A 32 0.16 3.82 5.12
C GLN A 32 0.93 4.94 4.39
N ALA A 33 2.25 5.02 4.57
CA ALA A 33 3.09 6.01 3.89
C ALA A 33 3.14 5.79 2.37
N VAL A 34 3.32 4.55 1.91
CA VAL A 34 3.27 4.18 0.49
C VAL A 34 1.92 4.56 -0.13
N ILE A 35 0.82 4.15 0.50
CA ILE A 35 -0.55 4.40 0.01
C ILE A 35 -0.84 5.89 -0.04
N SER A 36 -0.33 6.66 0.91
CA SER A 36 -0.57 8.10 1.02
C SER A 36 0.36 8.95 0.15
N ASN A 37 1.23 8.34 -0.66
CA ASN A 37 2.28 9.04 -1.44
C ASN A 37 3.23 9.89 -0.59
N ASP A 38 3.51 9.47 0.65
CA ASP A 38 4.52 10.10 1.49
C ASP A 38 5.86 9.36 1.31
N LEU A 39 6.63 9.78 0.30
CA LEU A 39 7.92 9.17 -0.02
C LEU A 39 8.90 9.24 1.17
N THR A 40 8.92 10.36 1.88
CA THR A 40 9.81 10.57 3.03
C THR A 40 9.52 9.53 4.12
N GLN A 41 8.25 9.37 4.49
CA GLN A 41 7.86 8.38 5.50
C GLN A 41 7.98 6.94 4.99
N ALA A 42 7.74 6.70 3.70
CA ALA A 42 7.89 5.38 3.11
C ALA A 42 9.35 4.91 3.16
N CYS A 43 10.30 5.79 2.82
CA CYS A 43 11.72 5.51 2.94
C CYS A 43 12.16 5.33 4.40
N TRP A 44 11.70 6.18 5.32
CA TRP A 44 12.11 6.14 6.73
C TRP A 44 11.57 4.91 7.50
N ARG A 45 10.41 4.39 7.10
CA ARG A 45 9.72 3.28 7.79
C ARG A 45 9.94 1.92 7.16
N ALA A 46 10.59 1.86 6.00
CA ALA A 46 10.86 0.61 5.31
C ALA A 46 11.92 -0.21 6.04
N ASP A 47 11.76 -1.54 6.01
CA ASP A 47 12.88 -2.45 6.22
C ASP A 47 13.78 -2.49 4.96
N ASP A 48 14.96 -3.10 5.06
CA ASP A 48 15.95 -3.13 3.98
C ASP A 48 15.40 -3.71 2.65
N GLU A 49 14.54 -4.72 2.72
CA GLU A 49 13.99 -5.38 1.54
C GLU A 49 12.88 -4.53 0.90
N ASN A 50 12.01 -3.93 1.71
CA ASN A 50 10.95 -3.06 1.25
C ASN A 50 11.51 -1.76 0.65
N LEU A 51 12.59 -1.20 1.22
CA LEU A 51 13.23 0.01 0.71
C LEU A 51 13.79 -0.22 -0.70
N LYS A 52 14.51 -1.34 -0.89
CA LYS A 52 15.04 -1.75 -2.20
C LYS A 52 13.96 -1.98 -3.25
N ASN A 53 12.75 -2.35 -2.80
CA ASN A 53 11.64 -2.73 -3.66
C ASN A 53 10.50 -1.70 -3.72
N LEU A 54 10.72 -0.46 -3.26
CA LEU A 54 9.65 0.55 -3.15
C LEU A 54 8.91 0.77 -4.47
N THR A 55 9.62 0.71 -5.60
CA THR A 55 9.06 0.80 -6.95
C THR A 55 7.98 -0.25 -7.22
N ALA A 56 8.12 -1.48 -6.74
CA ALA A 56 7.11 -2.53 -6.93
C ALA A 56 5.82 -2.22 -6.16
N PHE A 57 5.91 -1.59 -4.99
CA PHE A 57 4.72 -1.14 -4.25
C PHE A 57 3.97 -0.05 -5.01
N VAL A 58 4.69 0.97 -5.48
CA VAL A 58 4.09 2.05 -6.28
C VAL A 58 3.42 1.49 -7.53
N ALA A 59 4.12 0.62 -8.27
CA ALA A 59 3.58 -0.02 -9.46
C ALA A 59 2.36 -0.89 -9.18
N TYR A 60 2.33 -1.60 -8.04
CA TYR A 60 1.18 -2.39 -7.66
C TYR A 60 -0.04 -1.53 -7.39
N PHE A 61 0.09 -0.49 -6.55
CA PHE A 61 -1.04 0.40 -6.26
C PHE A 61 -1.52 1.10 -7.54
N TYR A 62 -0.60 1.58 -8.38
CA TYR A 62 -0.93 2.22 -9.65
C TYR A 62 -1.67 1.30 -10.63
N ASN A 63 -1.18 0.06 -10.82
CA ASN A 63 -1.67 -0.81 -11.90
C ASN A 63 -2.70 -1.86 -11.47
N LYS A 64 -2.78 -2.19 -10.17
CA LYS A 64 -3.50 -3.38 -9.67
C LYS A 64 -4.55 -3.06 -8.62
N THR A 65 -4.70 -1.80 -8.20
CA THR A 65 -5.67 -1.43 -7.17
C THR A 65 -6.62 -0.32 -7.65
N PRO A 66 -7.83 -0.20 -7.07
CA PRO A 66 -8.74 0.88 -7.40
C PRO A 66 -8.11 2.26 -7.16
N SER A 67 -8.29 3.20 -8.09
CA SER A 67 -7.70 4.55 -8.00
C SER A 67 -8.15 5.38 -6.79
N GLY A 68 -9.26 4.99 -6.16
CA GLY A 68 -9.79 5.59 -4.94
C GLY A 68 -9.10 5.14 -3.65
N CYS A 69 -8.34 4.03 -3.67
CA CYS A 69 -7.72 3.47 -2.46
C CYS A 69 -6.28 3.93 -2.21
N TRP A 70 -5.72 4.82 -3.02
CA TRP A 70 -4.33 5.26 -2.85
C TRP A 70 -4.09 6.62 -3.51
N GLY A 71 -2.99 7.26 -3.13
CA GLY A 71 -2.46 8.49 -3.74
C GLY A 71 -2.48 9.71 -2.82
N SER A 72 -3.20 9.63 -1.70
CA SER A 72 -3.17 10.63 -0.62
C SER A 72 -3.71 10.01 0.68
N GLY A 73 -3.36 10.59 1.83
CA GLY A 73 -3.92 10.17 3.11
C GLY A 73 -5.46 10.25 3.13
N GLU A 74 -6.03 11.29 2.54
CA GLU A 74 -7.48 11.47 2.44
C GLU A 74 -8.16 10.34 1.64
N LYS A 75 -7.55 9.89 0.54
CA LYS A 75 -8.06 8.73 -0.22
C LYS A 75 -7.99 7.45 0.62
N MET A 76 -6.90 7.26 1.36
CA MET A 76 -6.76 6.10 2.24
C MET A 76 -7.85 6.07 3.31
N GLU A 77 -8.07 7.19 4.02
CA GLU A 77 -9.08 7.29 5.06
C GLU A 77 -10.50 7.08 4.52
N ARG A 78 -10.84 7.68 3.36
CA ARG A 78 -12.12 7.42 2.70
C ARG A 78 -12.30 5.95 2.31
N TRP A 79 -11.24 5.30 1.84
CA TRP A 79 -11.29 3.89 1.47
C TRP A 79 -11.56 3.01 2.69
N ILE A 80 -10.88 3.25 3.81
CA ILE A 80 -11.10 2.54 5.08
C ILE A 80 -12.56 2.71 5.54
N ARG A 81 -13.02 3.97 5.61
CA ARG A 81 -14.37 4.31 6.06
C ARG A 81 -15.47 3.66 5.23
N LYS A 82 -15.27 3.53 3.91
CA LYS A 82 -16.22 2.86 3.01
C LYS A 82 -16.56 1.44 3.50
N PHE A 83 -15.57 0.69 3.99
CA PHE A 83 -15.80 -0.68 4.49
C PHE A 83 -16.34 -0.72 5.92
N GLU A 84 -16.11 0.31 6.74
CA GLU A 84 -16.70 0.43 8.08
C GLU A 84 -18.21 0.67 8.02
N GLU A 85 -18.69 1.41 7.01
CA GLU A 85 -20.12 1.70 6.81
C GLU A 85 -20.91 0.55 6.15
N GLU A 86 -20.20 -0.44 5.59
CA GLU A 86 -20.78 -1.65 4.97
C GLU A 86 -20.95 -2.83 5.96
N LEU A 87 -20.54 -2.64 7.23
CA LEU A 87 -20.69 -3.60 8.35
C LEU A 87 -21.97 -3.35 9.16
#